data_AF-A0AAE3NX31-F1
#
_entry.id   AF-A0AAE3NX31-F1
#
_cell.length_a   1.000
_cell.length_b   1.000
_cell.length_c   1.000
_cell.angle_alpha   90.00
_cell.angle_beta   90.00
_cell.angle_gamma   90.00
#
_symmetry.space_group_name_H-M   'P 1'
#
loop_
_entity.id
_entity.type
_entity.pdbx_description
1 polymer ?
#
loop_
_entity_poly.entity_id
_entity_poly.type
_entity_poly.pdbx_seq_one_letter_code
_entity_poly.pdbx_strand_id
1 'polypeptide(L)'
;MHDALMCHRHELFRSVVLTLLPYVEMEFRKAFEIDVGGNAASLQELRSIVWKVPAGIVLSHSAPMDLLEILDAHLYEKVKIPEALSKFQADQIPNRHAAIHGLIEYSSYQNSLNALIVADYVLFLISQLRKHSAE
;
A
#
# COMPACT_ATOMS: atom_id res chain seq x y z
N MET A 1 -2.15 -10.94 5.70
CA MET A 1 -3.41 -10.81 4.93
C MET A 1 -4.62 -11.47 5.63
N HIS A 2 -4.49 -12.68 6.18
CA HIS A 2 -5.60 -13.35 6.88
C HIS A 2 -6.23 -12.49 8.00
N ASP A 3 -5.41 -11.93 8.89
CA ASP A 3 -5.90 -11.11 10.00
C ASP A 3 -6.68 -9.87 9.54
N ALA A 4 -6.20 -9.21 8.48
CA ALA A 4 -6.89 -8.09 7.88
C ALA A 4 -8.26 -8.49 7.30
N LEU A 5 -8.36 -9.66 6.66
CA LEU A 5 -9.63 -10.18 6.16
C LEU A 5 -10.58 -10.58 7.31
N MET A 6 -10.04 -11.10 8.42
CA MET A 6 -10.83 -11.35 9.63
C MET A 6 -11.36 -10.05 10.21
N CYS A 7 -10.52 -9.03 10.36
CA CYS A 7 -10.94 -7.71 10.82
C CYS A 7 -12.03 -7.11 9.92
N HIS A 8 -11.91 -7.20 8.60
CA HIS A 8 -12.93 -6.70 7.67
C HIS A 8 -14.27 -7.41 7.87
N ARG A 9 -14.25 -8.74 7.97
CA ARG A 9 -15.46 -9.57 8.20
C ARG A 9 -16.17 -9.27 9.52
N HIS A 10 -15.43 -8.83 10.53
CA HIS A 10 -15.97 -8.45 11.83
C HIS A 10 -16.19 -6.94 11.97
N GLU A 11 -16.20 -6.20 10.87
CA GLU A 11 -16.45 -4.74 10.84
C GLU A 11 -15.39 -3.91 11.61
N LEU A 12 -14.23 -4.51 11.89
CA LEU A 12 -13.09 -3.86 12.53
C LEU A 12 -12.26 -3.10 11.49
N PHE A 13 -12.89 -2.18 10.76
CA PHE A 13 -12.35 -1.55 9.55
C PHE A 13 -11.04 -0.80 9.77
N ARG A 14 -10.93 -0.05 10.87
CA ARG A 14 -9.67 0.63 11.23
C ARG A 14 -8.52 -0.36 11.42
N SER A 15 -8.79 -1.51 12.03
CA SER A 15 -7.80 -2.56 12.26
C SER A 15 -7.31 -3.18 10.95
N VAL A 16 -8.14 -3.22 9.92
CA VAL A 16 -7.75 -3.66 8.58
C VAL A 16 -6.62 -2.79 8.03
N VAL A 17 -6.78 -1.47 8.11
CA VAL A 17 -5.77 -0.51 7.63
C VAL A 17 -4.46 -0.64 8.40
N LEU A 18 -4.54 -0.73 9.74
CA LEU A 18 -3.37 -0.82 10.62
C LEU A 18 -2.62 -2.15 10.52
N THR A 19 -3.31 -3.23 10.16
CA THR A 19 -2.69 -4.57 9.99
C THR A 19 -2.16 -4.79 8.57
N LEU A 20 -2.79 -4.20 7.55
CA LEU A 20 -2.38 -4.37 6.15
C LEU A 20 -1.08 -3.65 5.83
N LEU A 21 -0.93 -2.39 6.28
CA LEU A 21 0.23 -1.58 5.91
C LEU A 21 1.56 -2.24 6.34
N PRO A 22 1.73 -2.69 7.61
CA PRO A 22 2.94 -3.42 8.02
C PRO A 22 3.11 -4.75 7.29
N TYR A 23 2.01 -5.45 6.99
CA TYR A 23 2.04 -6.73 6.29
C TYR A 23 2.61 -6.60 4.87
N VAL A 24 2.14 -5.60 4.11
CA VAL A 24 2.61 -5.34 2.75
C VAL A 24 4.09 -4.95 2.72
N GLU A 25 4.55 -4.13 3.67
CA GLU A 25 5.97 -3.77 3.81
C GLU A 25 6.84 -4.98 4.15
N MET A 26 6.35 -5.87 5.01
CA MET A 26 7.04 -7.12 5.35
C MET A 26 7.17 -8.01 4.11
N GLU A 27 6.12 -8.19 3.31
CA GLU A 27 6.17 -9.02 2.10
C GLU A 27 7.12 -8.43 1.05
N PHE A 28 7.18 -7.09 0.91
CA PHE A 28 8.19 -6.44 0.08
C PHE A 28 9.60 -6.76 0.57
N ARG A 29 9.89 -6.53 1.87
CA ARG A 29 11.23 -6.78 2.44
C ARG A 29 11.68 -8.22 2.24
N LYS A 30 10.78 -9.19 2.42
CA LYS A 30 11.05 -10.61 2.16
C LYS A 30 11.35 -10.88 0.69
N ALA A 31 10.60 -10.27 -0.22
CA ALA A 31 10.74 -10.54 -1.65
C ALA A 31 12.05 -10.00 -2.24
N PHE A 32 12.64 -8.97 -1.64
CA PHE A 32 13.86 -8.30 -2.10
C PHE A 32 15.04 -8.43 -1.12
N GLU A 33 14.98 -9.39 -0.19
CA GLU A 33 16.06 -9.73 0.77
C GLU A 33 16.66 -8.51 1.50
N ILE A 34 15.79 -7.60 1.93
CA ILE A 34 16.23 -6.35 2.57
C ILE A 34 16.61 -6.61 4.02
N ASP A 35 17.87 -6.33 4.35
CA ASP A 35 18.44 -6.49 5.70
C ASP A 35 17.78 -5.61 6.78
N VAL A 36 17.89 -6.08 8.03
CA VAL A 36 17.46 -5.36 9.23
C VAL A 36 18.28 -4.09 9.41
N GLY A 37 17.63 -2.93 9.50
CA GLY A 37 18.30 -1.62 9.58
C GLY A 37 18.65 -1.02 8.21
N GLY A 38 18.44 -1.74 7.11
CA GLY A 38 18.42 -1.17 5.78
C GLY A 38 17.38 -0.06 5.70
N ASN A 39 17.74 1.06 5.07
CA ASN A 39 16.91 2.25 4.92
C ASN A 39 15.80 2.02 3.88
N ALA A 40 15.12 0.90 3.96
CA ALA A 40 14.06 0.53 3.07
C ALA A 40 12.76 1.20 3.51
N ALA A 41 12.52 2.38 2.92
CA ALA A 41 11.17 2.77 2.58
C ALA A 41 10.68 1.77 1.50
N SER A 42 10.36 0.56 1.94
CA SER A 42 10.16 -0.64 1.11
C SER A 42 9.29 -0.37 -0.14
N LEU A 43 8.21 0.39 -0.03
CA LEU A 43 7.39 0.68 -1.21
C LEU A 43 7.80 1.94 -2.01
N GLN A 44 8.67 2.82 -1.47
CA GLN A 44 9.39 3.81 -2.30
C GLN A 44 10.44 3.13 -3.18
N GLU A 45 11.12 2.11 -2.65
CA GLU A 45 11.99 1.26 -3.46
C GLU A 45 11.17 0.47 -4.47
N LEU A 46 10.01 -0.08 -4.09
CA LEU A 46 9.04 -0.67 -5.03
C LEU A 46 8.74 0.28 -6.18
N ARG A 47 8.40 1.54 -5.89
CA ARG A 47 8.20 2.59 -6.91
C ARG A 47 9.39 2.67 -7.85
N SER A 48 10.61 2.76 -7.31
CA SER A 48 11.83 2.86 -8.13
C SER A 48 12.08 1.64 -9.03
N ILE A 49 11.63 0.46 -8.60
CA ILE A 49 11.76 -0.80 -9.34
C ILE A 49 10.66 -0.91 -10.40
N VAL A 50 9.42 -0.53 -10.09
CA VAL A 50 8.29 -0.52 -11.03
C VAL A 50 8.62 0.31 -12.28
N TRP A 51 9.21 1.50 -12.11
CA TRP A 51 9.60 2.35 -13.24
C TRP A 51 10.70 1.76 -14.14
N LYS A 52 11.37 0.68 -13.72
CA LYS A 52 12.41 -0.02 -14.48
C LYS A 52 11.89 -1.26 -15.21
N VAL A 53 10.65 -1.67 -14.98
CA VAL A 53 10.04 -2.87 -15.57
C VAL A 53 9.12 -2.48 -16.73
N PRO A 54 9.08 -3.25 -17.84
CA PRO A 54 8.21 -2.95 -18.96
C PRO A 54 6.74 -2.80 -18.54
N ALA A 55 6.08 -1.76 -19.06
CA ALA A 55 4.70 -1.42 -18.71
C ALA A 55 3.72 -2.58 -18.93
N GLY A 56 3.93 -3.44 -19.93
CA GLY A 56 3.08 -4.61 -20.18
C GLY A 56 3.03 -5.64 -19.04
N ILE A 57 4.03 -5.66 -18.16
CA ILE A 57 4.09 -6.55 -16.99
C ILE A 57 3.34 -5.91 -15.82
N VAL A 58 3.58 -4.63 -15.58
CA VAL A 58 2.99 -3.82 -14.50
C VAL A 58 1.50 -3.59 -14.75
N LEU A 59 1.10 -3.38 -16.00
CA LEU A 59 -0.25 -2.96 -16.40
C LEU A 59 -1.17 -4.09 -16.89
N SER A 60 -0.83 -5.34 -16.60
CA SER A 60 -1.62 -6.51 -17.07
C SER A 60 -2.92 -6.74 -16.28
N HIS A 61 -3.19 -5.97 -15.22
CA HIS A 61 -4.43 -6.05 -14.42
C HIS A 61 -5.43 -4.96 -14.83
N SER A 62 -6.73 -5.15 -14.56
CA SER A 62 -7.82 -4.32 -15.10
C SER A 62 -7.96 -2.89 -14.54
N ALA A 63 -7.09 -2.44 -13.63
CA ALA A 63 -7.07 -1.06 -13.12
C ALA A 63 -5.66 -0.58 -12.70
N PRO A 64 -4.64 -0.64 -13.58
CA PRO A 64 -3.26 -0.69 -13.10
C PRO A 64 -2.57 0.69 -13.02
N MET A 65 -2.96 1.66 -13.86
CA MET A 65 -2.35 3.01 -13.80
C MET A 65 -2.88 3.80 -12.60
N ASP A 66 -4.20 3.85 -12.40
CA ASP A 66 -4.79 4.59 -11.27
C ASP A 66 -4.31 4.04 -9.92
N LEU A 67 -4.25 2.70 -9.77
CA LEU A 67 -3.74 2.08 -8.54
C LEU A 67 -2.23 2.28 -8.37
N LEU A 68 -1.47 2.38 -9.46
CA LEU A 68 -0.05 2.72 -9.39
C LEU A 68 0.15 4.18 -8.97
N GLU A 69 -0.65 5.12 -9.46
CA GLU A 69 -0.63 6.52 -9.04
C GLU A 69 -1.00 6.66 -7.56
N ILE A 70 -2.01 5.90 -7.10
CA ILE A 70 -2.37 5.81 -5.67
C ILE A 70 -1.19 5.29 -4.85
N LEU A 71 -0.48 4.26 -5.32
CA LEU A 71 0.71 3.75 -4.64
C LEU A 71 1.84 4.80 -4.60
N ASP A 72 2.10 5.44 -5.73
CA ASP A 72 3.23 6.35 -5.98
C ASP A 72 3.11 7.67 -5.23
N ALA A 73 1.90 8.23 -5.21
CA ALA A 73 1.63 9.58 -4.71
C ALA A 73 0.80 9.58 -3.42
N HIS A 74 -0.15 8.67 -3.25
CA HIS A 74 -1.12 8.76 -2.15
C HIS A 74 -0.67 8.02 -0.89
N LEU A 75 -0.22 6.78 -1.01
CA LEU A 75 0.01 5.90 0.14
C LEU A 75 1.11 6.43 1.09
N TYR A 76 2.13 7.11 0.56
CA TYR A 76 3.32 7.57 1.31
C TYR A 76 3.47 9.07 1.47
N GLU A 77 2.54 9.86 0.94
CA GLU A 77 2.57 11.31 1.13
C GLU A 77 2.44 11.64 2.62
N LYS A 78 3.37 12.47 3.11
CA LYS A 78 3.40 12.87 4.52
C LYS A 78 2.40 13.98 4.76
N VAL A 79 1.41 13.71 5.59
CA VAL A 79 0.46 14.71 6.11
C VAL A 79 1.17 15.65 7.09
N LYS A 80 1.65 16.79 6.60
CA LYS A 80 2.39 17.79 7.42
C LYS A 80 1.65 19.11 7.63
N ILE A 81 0.62 19.37 6.83
CA ILE A 81 -0.13 20.62 6.83
C ILE A 81 -1.64 20.34 6.88
N PRO A 82 -2.46 21.27 7.42
CA PRO A 82 -3.92 21.09 7.52
C PRO A 82 -4.63 20.82 6.18
N GLU A 83 -4.13 21.39 5.08
CA GLU A 83 -4.66 21.19 3.74
C GLU A 83 -4.50 19.73 3.30
N ALA A 84 -3.34 19.14 3.57
CA ALA A 84 -3.07 17.73 3.30
C ALA A 84 -3.98 16.83 4.16
N LEU A 85 -4.19 17.18 5.43
CA LEU A 85 -5.09 16.43 6.31
C LEU A 85 -6.52 16.42 5.73
N SER A 86 -7.02 17.58 5.30
CA SER A 86 -8.34 17.72 4.71
C SER A 86 -8.50 16.91 3.43
N LYS A 87 -7.48 16.91 2.57
CA LYS A 87 -7.42 16.07 1.35
C LYS A 87 -7.59 14.59 1.70
N PHE A 88 -6.77 14.06 2.61
CA PHE A 88 -6.79 12.64 2.97
C PHE A 88 -8.04 12.22 3.74
N GLN A 89 -8.66 13.14 4.47
CA GLN A 89 -9.89 12.88 5.21
C GLN A 89 -11.11 12.79 4.27
N ALA A 90 -11.09 13.52 3.16
CA ALA A 90 -12.09 13.39 2.10
C ALA A 90 -11.89 12.14 1.23
N ASP A 91 -10.66 11.64 1.16
CA ASP A 91 -10.33 10.44 0.41
C ASP A 91 -10.84 9.16 1.10
N GLN A 92 -11.34 8.23 0.30
CA GLN A 92 -11.77 6.93 0.80
C GLN A 92 -10.62 5.91 0.83
N ILE A 93 -9.46 6.22 0.23
CA ILE A 93 -8.27 5.38 0.22
C ILE A 93 -7.39 5.76 1.41
N PRO A 94 -7.08 4.83 2.33
CA PRO A 94 -6.26 5.16 3.48
C PRO A 94 -4.83 5.58 3.13
N ASN A 95 -4.40 6.73 3.65
CA ASN A 95 -3.00 7.14 3.64
C ASN A 95 -2.23 6.53 4.82
N ARG A 96 -1.04 5.98 4.56
CA ARG A 96 -0.22 5.28 5.57
C ARG A 96 0.19 6.19 6.72
N HIS A 97 0.68 7.39 6.42
CA HIS A 97 1.16 8.34 7.43
C HIS A 97 0.02 8.76 8.36
N ALA A 98 -1.13 9.10 7.79
CA ALA A 98 -2.32 9.48 8.54
C ALA A 98 -2.84 8.34 9.43
N ALA A 99 -2.87 7.11 8.91
CA ALA A 99 -3.35 5.95 9.66
C ALA A 99 -2.44 5.61 10.85
N ILE A 100 -1.12 5.51 10.62
CA ILE A 100 -0.15 5.12 11.65
C ILE A 100 -0.06 6.16 12.78
N HIS A 101 -0.11 7.45 12.43
CA HIS A 101 -0.04 8.52 13.42
C HIS A 101 -1.41 8.90 14.02
N GLY A 102 -2.49 8.18 13.66
CA GLY A 102 -3.82 8.45 14.20
C GLY A 102 -4.39 9.81 13.81
N LEU A 103 -3.94 10.39 12.70
CA LEU A 103 -4.43 11.68 12.19
C LEU A 103 -5.83 11.55 11.56
N ILE A 104 -6.12 10.38 10.99
CA ILE A 104 -7.43 10.03 10.39
C ILE A 104 -7.81 8.62 10.87
N GLU A 105 -9.09 8.43 11.19
CA GLU A 105 -9.56 7.19 11.81
C GLU A 105 -9.69 6.01 10.84
N TYR A 106 -10.04 6.27 9.58
CA TYR A 106 -10.28 5.26 8.53
C TYR A 106 -11.15 4.08 9.00
N SER A 107 -12.32 4.40 9.57
CA SER A 107 -13.23 3.46 10.22
C SER A 107 -14.40 3.00 9.34
N SER A 108 -14.43 3.35 8.05
CA SER A 108 -15.53 2.96 7.16
C SER A 108 -15.29 1.63 6.43
N TYR A 109 -16.39 0.98 6.01
CA TYR A 109 -16.33 -0.18 5.12
C TYR A 109 -15.52 0.13 3.86
N GLN A 110 -15.74 1.29 3.25
CA GLN A 110 -15.06 1.71 2.04
C GLN A 110 -13.55 1.90 2.25
N ASN A 111 -13.14 2.48 3.39
CA ASN A 111 -11.72 2.60 3.73
C ASN A 111 -11.05 1.23 3.81
N SER A 112 -11.72 0.29 4.45
CA SER A 112 -11.23 -1.07 4.60
C SER A 112 -11.15 -1.82 3.27
N LEU A 113 -12.18 -1.71 2.43
CA LEU A 113 -12.21 -2.34 1.11
C LEU A 113 -11.13 -1.76 0.19
N ASN A 114 -10.98 -0.43 0.17
CA ASN A 114 -9.93 0.23 -0.62
C ASN A 114 -8.53 -0.18 -0.15
N ALA A 115 -8.31 -0.31 1.16
CA ALA A 115 -7.04 -0.80 1.69
C ALA A 115 -6.73 -2.24 1.22
N LEU A 116 -7.74 -3.11 1.19
CA LEU A 116 -7.59 -4.49 0.70
C LEU A 116 -7.27 -4.53 -0.80
N ILE A 117 -7.95 -3.72 -1.62
CA ILE A 117 -7.70 -3.63 -3.06
C ILE A 117 -6.26 -3.13 -3.33
N VAL A 118 -5.86 -2.05 -2.66
CA VAL A 118 -4.49 -1.52 -2.80
C VAL A 118 -3.46 -2.55 -2.35
N ALA A 119 -3.70 -3.25 -1.24
CA ALA A 119 -2.78 -4.28 -0.76
C ALA A 119 -2.66 -5.46 -1.75
N ASP A 120 -3.77 -5.93 -2.32
CA ASP A 120 -3.77 -6.98 -3.34
C ASP A 120 -2.94 -6.56 -4.57
N TYR A 121 -3.15 -5.33 -5.04
CA TYR A 121 -2.39 -4.77 -6.15
C TYR A 121 -0.89 -4.68 -5.83
N VAL A 122 -0.50 -4.26 -4.63
CA VAL A 122 0.91 -4.22 -4.23
C VAL A 122 1.52 -5.62 -4.17
N LEU A 123 0.81 -6.61 -3.64
CA LEU A 123 1.28 -7.99 -3.60
C LEU A 123 1.43 -8.58 -5.01
N PHE A 124 0.52 -8.21 -5.92
CA PHE A 124 0.66 -8.52 -7.34
C PHE A 124 1.95 -7.91 -7.92
N LEU A 125 2.21 -6.62 -7.69
CA LEU A 125 3.43 -5.95 -8.16
C LEU A 125 4.69 -6.63 -7.62
N ILE A 126 4.74 -6.92 -6.31
CA ILE A 126 5.85 -7.64 -5.69
C ILE A 126 6.08 -8.99 -6.40
N SER A 127 5.00 -9.73 -6.67
CA SER A 127 5.07 -11.02 -7.38
C SER A 127 5.62 -10.89 -8.80
N GLN A 128 5.18 -9.87 -9.56
CA GLN A 128 5.67 -9.63 -10.92
C GLN A 128 7.15 -9.22 -10.93
N LEU A 129 7.54 -8.32 -10.03
CA LEU A 129 8.91 -7.83 -9.96
C LEU A 129 9.89 -8.92 -9.53
N ARG A 130 9.51 -9.74 -8.53
CA ARG A 130 10.35 -10.86 -8.09
C ARG A 130 10.66 -11.84 -9.22
N LYS A 131 9.69 -12.11 -10.11
CA LYS A 131 9.91 -12.97 -11.28
C LYS A 131 10.96 -12.40 -12.25
N HIS A 132 10.99 -11.07 -12.39
CA HIS A 132 11.90 -10.38 -13.33
C HIS A 132 13.23 -9.94 -12.71
N SER A 133 13.35 -9.91 -11.38
CA SER A 133 14.63 -9.66 -10.68
C SER A 133 15.45 -10.92 -10.44
N ALA A 134 14.89 -12.11 -10.72
CA ALA A 134 15.56 -13.41 -10.62
C ALA A 134 16.14 -13.89 -11.97
N GLU A 135 16.04 -13.06 -13.02
CA GLU A 135 16.74 -13.19 -14.31
C GLU A 135 17.95 -12.26 -14.36
#